data_AF-A0A3D4P8V9-F1
#
_entry.id   AF-A0A3D4P8V9-F1
#
_cell.length_a   1.000
_cell.length_b   1.000
_cell.length_c   1.000
_cell.angle_alpha   90.00
_cell.angle_beta   90.00
_cell.angle_gamma   90.00
#
_symmetry.space_group_name_H-M   'P 1'
#
loop_
_entity.id
_entity.type
_entity.pdbx_description
1 polymer ?
#
loop_
_entity_poly.entity_id
_entity_poly.type
_entity_poly.pdbx_seq_one_letter_code
_entity_poly.pdbx_strand_id
1 'polypeptide(L)'
;PDIDIDFCRDRRQWVIDFVKEKYGEDSVAQIGTFGTLKAKAALRDVGRALDVPLHRVNEIAKMIPEQLGIKLKDALASTAELREQYEQDRMIREMIDFAIALEGLARNVGTHAAGVVIG
;
A
#
# COMPACT_ATOMS: atom_id res chain seq x y z
N PRO A 1 1.09 -30.14 -7.87
CA PRO A 1 0.39 -30.20 -6.56
C PRO A 1 0.95 -29.07 -5.70
N ASP A 2 0.11 -28.18 -5.18
CA ASP A 2 0.52 -27.06 -4.32
C ASP A 2 0.10 -27.36 -2.87
N ILE A 3 1.00 -27.17 -1.91
CA ILE A 3 0.84 -27.59 -0.51
C ILE A 3 0.80 -26.36 0.42
N ASP A 4 1.05 -25.14 -0.08
CA ASP A 4 0.97 -23.87 0.65
C ASP A 4 1.62 -23.94 2.06
N ILE A 5 2.91 -24.26 2.12
CA ILE A 5 3.64 -24.37 3.39
C ILE A 5 4.12 -22.99 3.84
N ASP A 6 3.55 -22.48 4.92
CA ASP A 6 4.00 -21.28 5.61
C ASP A 6 4.86 -21.61 6.84
N PHE A 7 5.79 -20.70 7.18
CA PHE A 7 6.56 -20.75 8.43
C PHE A 7 6.51 -19.41 9.15
N CYS A 8 6.63 -19.44 10.48
CA CYS A 8 6.59 -18.24 11.30
C CYS A 8 7.72 -17.27 10.92
N ARG A 9 7.48 -15.96 11.10
CA ARG A 9 8.52 -14.94 10.99
C ARG A 9 9.72 -15.25 11.90
N ASP A 10 9.44 -15.78 13.09
CA ASP A 10 10.47 -16.17 14.05
C ASP A 10 11.22 -17.40 13.52
N ARG A 11 12.55 -17.31 13.45
CA ARG A 11 13.45 -18.30 12.84
C ARG A 11 13.34 -18.44 11.31
N ARG A 12 12.70 -17.50 10.62
CA ARG A 12 12.71 -17.43 9.14
C ARG A 12 14.11 -17.57 8.54
N GLN A 13 15.10 -16.90 9.11
CA GLN A 13 16.46 -16.95 8.60
C GLN A 13 17.04 -18.37 8.69
N TRP A 14 16.81 -19.08 9.81
CA TRP A 14 17.25 -20.46 9.97
C TRP A 14 16.64 -21.40 8.93
N VAL A 15 15.36 -21.23 8.60
CA VAL A 15 14.70 -22.02 7.55
C VAL A 15 15.33 -21.73 6.18
N ILE A 16 15.58 -20.44 5.87
CA ILE A 16 16.24 -20.02 4.62
C ILE A 16 17.63 -20.64 4.50
N ASP A 17 18.42 -20.56 5.57
CA ASP A 17 19.78 -21.08 5.59
C ASP A 17 19.78 -22.60 5.41
N PHE A 18 18.88 -23.31 6.09
CA PHE A 18 18.71 -24.75 5.98
C PHE A 18 18.37 -25.19 4.54
N VAL A 19 17.43 -24.52 3.88
CA VAL A 19 17.06 -24.89 2.50
C VAL A 19 18.15 -24.55 1.50
N LYS A 20 18.90 -23.45 1.71
CA LYS A 20 20.09 -23.14 0.91
C LYS A 20 21.17 -24.22 1.04
N GLU A 21 21.45 -24.66 2.25
CA GLU A 21 22.41 -25.74 2.50
C GLU A 21 21.95 -27.06 1.85
N LYS A 22 20.66 -27.37 1.97
CA LYS A 22 20.09 -28.64 1.49
C LYS A 22 19.96 -28.73 -0.02
N TYR A 23 19.60 -27.64 -0.69
CA TYR A 23 19.24 -27.63 -2.12
C TYR A 23 20.23 -26.85 -3.01
N GLY A 24 21.21 -26.17 -2.42
CA GLY A 24 22.15 -25.30 -3.11
C GLY A 24 21.71 -23.85 -3.09
N GLU A 25 22.66 -22.93 -2.89
CA GLU A 25 22.37 -21.51 -2.76
C GLU A 25 21.75 -20.91 -4.04
N ASP A 26 22.23 -21.32 -5.22
CA ASP A 26 21.72 -20.86 -6.51
C ASP A 26 20.32 -21.39 -6.85
N SER A 27 19.87 -22.42 -6.12
CA SER A 27 18.56 -23.06 -6.28
C SER A 27 17.50 -22.43 -5.37
N VAL A 28 17.85 -21.46 -4.53
CA VAL A 28 16.94 -20.86 -3.54
C VAL A 28 16.85 -19.35 -3.71
N ALA A 29 15.66 -18.85 -4.02
CA ALA A 29 15.39 -17.42 -4.19
C ALA A 29 14.27 -16.92 -3.28
N GLN A 30 14.32 -15.64 -2.90
CA GLN A 30 13.25 -14.98 -2.14
C GLN A 30 12.27 -14.28 -3.09
N ILE A 31 10.97 -14.36 -2.81
CA ILE A 31 9.91 -13.73 -3.60
C ILE A 31 9.72 -12.30 -3.11
N GLY A 32 10.08 -11.30 -3.93
CA GLY A 32 9.89 -9.88 -3.59
C GLY A 32 8.41 -9.50 -3.44
N THR A 33 8.15 -8.43 -2.67
CA THR A 33 6.81 -7.81 -2.58
C THR A 33 6.87 -6.37 -3.09
N PHE A 34 5.70 -5.80 -3.38
CA PHE A 34 5.57 -4.39 -3.72
C PHE A 34 4.58 -3.71 -2.77
N GLY A 35 4.97 -2.56 -2.23
CA GLY A 35 4.05 -1.66 -1.54
C GLY A 35 3.24 -0.88 -2.57
N THR A 36 1.93 -0.82 -2.41
CA THR A 36 1.03 -0.01 -3.25
C THR A 36 0.57 1.26 -2.53
N LEU A 37 0.23 2.29 -3.29
CA LEU A 37 -0.37 3.52 -2.76
C LEU A 37 -1.80 3.27 -2.27
N LYS A 38 -1.97 3.12 -0.96
CA LYS A 38 -3.30 3.08 -0.32
C LYS A 38 -3.95 4.48 -0.36
N ALA A 39 -5.28 4.56 -0.27
CA ALA A 39 -6.06 5.80 -0.29
C ALA A 39 -5.42 6.98 0.46
N LYS A 40 -5.19 6.84 1.77
CA LYS A 40 -4.60 7.89 2.62
C LYS A 40 -3.15 8.23 2.22
N ALA A 41 -2.38 7.27 1.69
CA ALA A 41 -1.01 7.50 1.26
C ALA A 41 -0.97 8.26 -0.07
N ALA A 42 -1.80 7.86 -1.04
CA ALA A 42 -1.97 8.57 -2.31
C ALA A 42 -2.35 10.04 -2.08
N LEU A 43 -3.33 10.28 -1.20
CA LEU A 43 -3.81 11.62 -0.89
C LEU A 43 -2.70 12.50 -0.25
N ARG A 44 -1.88 11.93 0.63
CA ARG A 44 -0.74 12.65 1.23
C ARG A 44 0.37 12.96 0.24
N ASP A 45 0.70 12.02 -0.63
CA ASP A 45 1.75 12.23 -1.62
C ASP A 45 1.34 13.26 -2.66
N VAL A 46 0.10 13.20 -3.15
CA VAL A 46 -0.45 14.21 -4.06
C VAL A 46 -0.58 15.56 -3.39
N GLY A 47 -1.11 15.61 -2.15
CA GLY A 47 -1.24 16.87 -1.41
C GLY A 47 0.10 17.58 -1.24
N ARG A 48 1.18 16.82 -0.97
CA ARG A 48 2.54 17.37 -0.94
C ARG A 48 3.02 17.84 -2.31
N ALA A 49 2.70 17.13 -3.39
CA ALA A 49 3.09 17.53 -4.74
C ALA A 49 2.37 18.79 -5.25
N LEU A 50 1.16 19.05 -4.75
CA LEU A 50 0.35 20.22 -5.07
C LEU A 50 0.51 21.37 -4.06
N ASP A 51 1.48 21.27 -3.14
CA ASP A 51 1.71 22.25 -2.06
C ASP A 51 0.46 22.55 -1.20
N VAL A 52 -0.45 21.57 -1.06
CA VAL A 52 -1.58 21.67 -0.14
C VAL A 52 -1.05 21.62 1.30
N PRO A 53 -1.43 22.57 2.18
CA PRO A 53 -0.94 22.58 3.55
C PRO A 53 -1.18 21.24 4.27
N LEU A 54 -0.15 20.70 4.92
CA LEU A 54 -0.19 19.37 5.53
C LEU A 54 -1.35 19.19 6.53
N HIS A 55 -1.75 20.25 7.24
CA HIS A 55 -2.90 20.20 8.13
C HIS A 55 -4.21 19.93 7.38
N ARG A 56 -4.45 20.61 6.25
CA ARG A 56 -5.62 20.37 5.37
C ARG A 56 -5.61 18.96 4.80
N VAL A 57 -4.46 18.50 4.30
CA VAL A 57 -4.30 17.12 3.81
C VAL A 57 -4.67 16.10 4.90
N ASN A 58 -4.23 16.33 6.13
CA ASN A 58 -4.54 15.45 7.26
C ASN A 58 -6.00 15.53 7.70
N GLU A 59 -6.66 16.69 7.62
CA GLU A 59 -8.10 16.83 7.85
C GLU A 59 -8.89 15.97 6.86
N ILE A 60 -8.61 16.11 5.56
CA ILE A 60 -9.25 15.31 4.51
C ILE A 60 -8.96 13.80 4.69
N ALA A 61 -7.71 13.45 5.01
CA ALA A 61 -7.34 12.04 5.20
C ALA A 61 -8.03 11.38 6.41
N LYS A 62 -8.45 12.15 7.42
CA LYS A 62 -9.23 11.65 8.56
C LYS A 62 -10.68 11.32 8.21
N MET A 63 -11.23 11.98 7.18
CA MET A 63 -12.59 11.72 6.69
C MET A 63 -12.69 10.39 5.93
N ILE A 64 -11.56 9.82 5.49
CA ILE A 64 -11.52 8.50 4.85
C ILE A 64 -11.73 7.41 5.91
N PRO A 65 -12.76 6.55 5.78
CA PRO A 65 -13.05 5.47 6.72
C PRO A 65 -11.87 4.52 6.93
N GLU A 66 -11.72 4.00 8.15
CA GLU A 66 -10.70 3.00 8.48
C GLU A 66 -11.16 1.59 8.12
N GLN A 67 -11.27 1.35 6.82
CA GLN A 67 -11.60 0.03 6.27
C GLN A 67 -10.40 -0.52 5.49
N LEU A 68 -10.09 -1.81 5.71
CA LEU A 68 -9.03 -2.48 4.98
C LEU A 68 -9.36 -2.50 3.48
N GLY A 69 -8.46 -1.94 2.66
CA GLY A 69 -8.60 -1.94 1.20
C GLY A 69 -9.56 -0.89 0.64
N ILE A 70 -10.04 0.07 1.44
CA ILE A 70 -10.92 1.13 0.97
C ILE A 70 -10.30 1.91 -0.21
N LYS A 71 -11.14 2.20 -1.21
CA LYS A 71 -10.80 3.05 -2.35
C LYS A 71 -11.28 4.48 -2.13
N LEU A 72 -10.57 5.45 -2.68
CA LEU A 72 -10.95 6.87 -2.58
C LEU A 72 -12.34 7.15 -3.18
N LYS A 73 -12.70 6.45 -4.26
CA LYS A 73 -14.04 6.55 -4.85
C LYS A 73 -15.14 6.06 -3.89
N ASP A 74 -14.89 4.96 -3.20
CA ASP A 74 -15.84 4.40 -2.23
C ASP A 74 -15.96 5.32 -1.02
N ALA A 75 -14.83 5.87 -0.54
CA ALA A 75 -14.81 6.85 0.54
C ALA A 75 -15.63 8.12 0.20
N LEU A 76 -15.52 8.63 -1.03
CA LEU A 76 -16.33 9.76 -1.52
C LEU A 76 -17.82 9.43 -1.56
N ALA A 77 -18.18 8.18 -1.89
CA ALA A 77 -19.57 7.75 -1.92
C ALA A 77 -20.15 7.52 -0.51
N SER A 78 -19.34 7.07 0.44
CA SER A 78 -19.77 6.72 1.80
C SER A 78 -19.75 7.87 2.79
N THR A 79 -18.91 8.89 2.57
CA THR A 79 -18.67 9.97 3.56
C THR A 79 -19.15 11.32 3.03
N ALA A 80 -20.25 11.81 3.60
CA ALA A 80 -20.85 13.08 3.20
C ALA A 80 -19.90 14.28 3.37
N GLU A 81 -19.16 14.36 4.48
CA GLU A 81 -18.24 15.49 4.72
C GLU A 81 -17.08 15.51 3.71
N LEU A 82 -16.56 14.34 3.33
CA LEU A 82 -15.51 14.23 2.31
C LEU A 82 -16.02 14.67 0.95
N ARG A 83 -17.25 14.27 0.61
CA ARG A 83 -17.92 14.69 -0.63
C ARG A 83 -18.18 16.19 -0.65
N GLU A 84 -18.59 16.77 0.46
CA GLU A 84 -18.80 18.21 0.57
C GLU A 84 -17.50 18.98 0.32
N GLN A 85 -16.38 18.57 0.94
CA GLN A 85 -15.08 19.19 0.67
C GLN A 85 -14.65 19.05 -0.80
N TYR A 86 -14.90 17.88 -1.40
CA TYR A 86 -14.65 17.64 -2.82
C TYR A 86 -15.52 18.52 -3.74
N GLU A 87 -16.75 18.82 -3.33
CA GLU A 87 -17.68 19.64 -4.11
C GLU A 87 -17.41 21.15 -3.96
N GLN A 88 -16.99 21.60 -2.77
CA GLN A 88 -16.84 23.01 -2.43
C GLN A 88 -15.43 23.59 -2.65
N ASP A 89 -14.38 22.79 -2.46
CA ASP A 89 -12.99 23.25 -2.54
C ASP A 89 -12.31 22.68 -3.79
N ARG A 90 -12.02 23.57 -4.76
CA ARG A 90 -11.39 23.20 -6.02
C ARG A 90 -10.01 22.55 -5.82
N MET A 91 -9.23 23.03 -4.85
CA MET A 91 -7.90 22.48 -4.57
C MET A 91 -8.01 21.06 -4.01
N ILE A 92 -8.99 20.82 -3.13
CA ILE A 92 -9.25 19.47 -2.59
C ILE A 92 -9.79 18.53 -3.65
N ARG A 93 -10.66 19.00 -4.54
CA ARG A 93 -11.13 18.23 -5.70
C ARG A 93 -9.96 17.74 -6.55
N GLU A 94 -9.11 18.66 -7.00
CA GLU A 94 -7.96 18.35 -7.85
C GLU A 94 -7.00 17.37 -7.16
N MET A 95 -6.71 17.59 -5.88
CA MET A 95 -5.91 16.66 -5.08
C MET A 95 -6.52 15.26 -5.02
N ILE A 96 -7.84 15.14 -4.80
CA ILE A 96 -8.53 13.85 -4.71
C ILE A 96 -8.57 13.15 -6.10
N ASP A 97 -8.80 13.89 -7.18
CA ASP A 97 -8.83 13.34 -8.54
C ASP A 97 -7.49 12.72 -8.93
N PHE A 98 -6.39 13.43 -8.68
CA PHE A 98 -5.05 12.88 -8.89
C PHE A 98 -4.76 11.70 -7.96
N ALA A 99 -5.20 11.78 -6.69
CA ALA A 99 -5.01 10.68 -5.75
C ALA A 99 -5.77 9.41 -6.19
N ILE A 100 -6.97 9.55 -6.76
CA ILE A 100 -7.75 8.44 -7.35
C ILE A 100 -6.99 7.80 -8.52
N ALA A 101 -6.32 8.60 -9.36
CA ALA A 101 -5.54 8.08 -10.48
C ALA A 101 -4.27 7.34 -10.04
N LEU A 102 -3.67 7.71 -8.90
CA LEU A 102 -2.46 7.09 -8.37
C LEU A 102 -2.71 5.95 -7.38
N GLU A 103 -3.92 5.86 -6.83
CA GLU A 103 -4.29 4.82 -5.88
C GLU A 103 -4.08 3.42 -6.47
N GLY A 104 -3.42 2.55 -5.71
CA GLY A 104 -3.14 1.17 -6.09
C GLY A 104 -1.88 0.99 -6.94
N LEU A 105 -1.26 2.06 -7.44
CA LEU A 105 0.01 1.95 -8.14
C LEU A 105 1.13 1.48 -7.20
N ALA A 106 2.08 0.73 -7.75
CA ALA A 106 3.28 0.30 -7.03
C ALA A 106 4.13 1.52 -6.68
N ARG A 107 4.51 1.64 -5.41
CA ARG A 107 5.29 2.76 -4.87
C ARG A 107 6.75 2.38 -4.65
N ASN A 108 6.97 1.22 -4.05
CA ASN A 108 8.29 0.77 -3.62
C ASN A 108 8.37 -0.74 -3.57
N VAL A 109 9.58 -1.26 -3.69
CA VAL A 109 9.88 -2.65 -3.33
C VAL A 109 9.64 -2.80 -1.83
N GLY A 110 8.90 -3.84 -1.47
CA GLY A 110 8.58 -4.16 -0.09
C GLY A 110 9.83 -4.62 0.66
N THR A 111 9.93 -4.20 1.92
CA THR A 111 11.10 -4.46 2.77
C THR A 111 11.26 -5.94 3.14
N HIS A 112 10.19 -6.72 3.04
CA HIS A 112 10.16 -8.13 3.39
C HIS A 112 9.68 -8.96 2.20
N ALA A 113 10.40 -10.05 1.90
CA ALA A 113 9.99 -11.00 0.89
C ALA A 113 8.73 -11.77 1.34
N ALA A 114 7.87 -12.12 0.40
CA ALA A 114 6.63 -12.89 0.61
C ALA A 114 6.91 -14.35 0.97
N GLY A 115 7.99 -14.92 0.43
CA GLY A 115 8.28 -16.35 0.57
C GLY A 115 9.64 -16.70 0.01
N VAL A 116 9.91 -18.01 -0.03
CA VAL A 116 11.13 -18.61 -0.57
C VAL A 116 10.70 -19.63 -1.62
N VAL A 117 11.33 -19.59 -2.79
CA VAL A 117 11.14 -20.58 -3.87
C VAL A 117 12.41 -21.42 -3.99
N ILE A 118 12.23 -22.73 -4.20
CA ILE A 118 13.29 -23.71 -4.39
C ILE A 118 13.11 -24.32 -5.78
N GLY A 119 14.14 -24.22 -6.63
CA GLY A 119 14.14 -24.64 -8.03
C GLY A 119 15.08 -25.81 -8.32
#